data_AF-A0A920B050-F1
#
_entry.id   AF-A0A920B050-F1
#
_cell.length_a   1.000
_cell.length_b   1.000
_cell.length_c   1.000
_cell.angle_alpha   90.00
_cell.angle_beta   90.00
_cell.angle_gamma   90.00
#
_symmetry.space_group_name_H-M   'P 1'
#
loop_
_entity.id
_entity.type
_entity.pdbx_description
1 polymer ?
#
loop_
_entity_poly.entity_id
_entity_poly.type
_entity_poly.pdbx_seq_one_letter_code
_entity_poly.pdbx_strand_id
1 'polypeptide(L)'
;MYPGIVNQAVMLTFGTLGSLLLAYKSGLIKATENFKLGVVAATGGLFFVYLLSWILGFFNIAVPIISSNSNMGILFSVGVVVIAALNLVLDFDFIEEASEKGAPSYMEWYGAFGLLVTLIWLYLEILRLLAKLYSRRD
;
A
#
# COMPACT_ATOMS: atom_id res chain seq x y z
N MET A 1 21.72 -13.54 4.05
CA MET A 1 21.80 -12.23 3.37
C MET A 1 21.17 -12.43 2.00
N TYR A 2 19.87 -12.14 1.81
CA TYR A 2 19.16 -12.42 0.55
C TYR A 2 19.51 -11.35 -0.49
N PRO A 3 20.39 -11.63 -1.46
CA PRO A 3 20.81 -10.64 -2.44
C PRO A 3 19.70 -10.55 -3.50
N GLY A 4 19.12 -9.37 -3.69
CA GLY A 4 18.19 -9.10 -4.80
C GLY A 4 16.72 -8.93 -4.46
N ILE A 5 16.26 -9.21 -3.23
CA ILE A 5 14.86 -8.96 -2.82
C ILE A 5 14.51 -7.47 -2.95
N VAL A 6 15.45 -6.58 -2.59
CA VAL A 6 15.28 -5.13 -2.70
C VAL A 6 15.08 -4.72 -4.16
N ASN A 7 15.91 -5.23 -5.08
CA ASN A 7 15.80 -4.90 -6.50
C ASN A 7 14.49 -5.43 -7.12
N GLN A 8 14.06 -6.64 -6.74
CA GLN A 8 12.76 -7.19 -7.13
C GLN A 8 11.60 -6.36 -6.57
N ALA A 9 11.68 -5.95 -5.30
CA ALA A 9 10.66 -5.10 -4.68
C ALA A 9 10.54 -3.78 -5.43
N VAL A 10 11.66 -3.12 -5.73
CA VAL A 10 11.68 -1.87 -6.52
C VAL A 10 11.03 -2.06 -7.88
N MET A 11 11.40 -3.11 -8.64
CA MET A 11 10.79 -3.39 -9.94
C MET A 11 9.28 -3.63 -9.84
N LEU A 12 8.82 -4.36 -8.82
CA LEU A 12 7.39 -4.59 -8.58
C LEU A 12 6.65 -3.31 -8.17
N THR A 13 7.24 -2.47 -7.32
CA THR A 13 6.65 -1.19 -6.92
C THR A 13 6.48 -0.27 -8.12
N PHE A 14 7.55 -0.05 -8.90
CA PHE A 14 7.50 0.79 -10.10
C PHE A 14 6.60 0.17 -11.19
N GLY A 15 6.62 -1.15 -11.35
CA GLY A 15 5.73 -1.87 -12.27
C GLY A 15 4.26 -1.73 -11.88
N THR A 16 3.94 -1.79 -10.59
CA THR A 16 2.57 -1.62 -10.07
C THR A 16 2.10 -0.18 -10.24
N LEU A 17 2.94 0.79 -9.86
CA LEU A 17 2.66 2.22 -10.07
C LEU A 17 2.42 2.51 -11.56
N GLY A 18 3.32 2.05 -12.45
CA GLY A 18 3.19 2.27 -13.88
C GLY A 18 1.94 1.62 -14.48
N SER A 19 1.64 0.38 -14.09
CA SER A 19 0.45 -0.34 -14.55
C SER A 19 -0.83 0.34 -14.10
N LEU A 20 -0.91 0.77 -12.84
CA LEU A 20 -2.08 1.46 -12.30
C LEU A 20 -2.23 2.86 -12.88
N LEU A 21 -1.14 3.59 -13.09
CA LEU A 21 -1.18 4.91 -13.72
C LEU A 21 -1.71 4.82 -15.14
N LEU A 22 -1.25 3.83 -15.92
CA LEU A 22 -1.76 3.58 -17.26
C LEU A 22 -3.24 3.15 -17.23
N ALA A 23 -3.62 2.26 -16.32
CA ALA A 23 -5.00 1.82 -16.17
C ALA A 23 -5.94 2.96 -15.77
N TYR A 24 -5.50 3.83 -14.85
CA TYR A 24 -6.24 5.01 -14.43
C TYR A 24 -6.37 6.04 -15.56
N LYS A 25 -5.25 6.40 -16.22
CA LYS A 25 -5.22 7.32 -17.37
C LYS A 25 -6.06 6.82 -18.55
N SER A 26 -6.14 5.51 -18.76
CA SER A 26 -6.96 4.91 -19.82
C SER A 26 -8.48 4.98 -19.52
N GLY A 27 -8.89 5.47 -18.35
CA GLY A 27 -10.29 5.58 -17.95
C GLY A 27 -10.95 4.24 -17.63
N LEU A 28 -10.19 3.14 -17.60
CA LEU A 28 -10.65 1.79 -17.24
C LEU A 28 -11.02 1.69 -15.75
N ILE A 29 -10.36 2.47 -14.89
CA ILE A 29 -10.61 2.51 -13.45
C ILE A 29 -11.04 3.93 -13.09
N LYS A 30 -12.32 4.11 -12.75
CA LYS A 30 -12.83 5.34 -12.15
C LYS A 30 -12.91 5.16 -10.64
N ALA A 31 -12.23 6.03 -9.89
CA ALA A 31 -12.32 6.06 -8.44
C ALA A 31 -13.67 6.67 -8.01
N THR A 32 -14.72 5.86 -8.09
CA THR A 32 -16.06 6.24 -7.61
C THR A 32 -16.04 6.49 -6.11
N GLU A 33 -16.98 7.30 -5.60
CA GLU A 33 -17.06 7.64 -4.18
C GLU A 33 -17.14 6.40 -3.27
N ASN A 34 -17.88 5.38 -3.69
CA ASN A 34 -17.96 4.08 -3.01
C ASN A 34 -16.61 3.34 -2.98
N PHE A 35 -15.83 3.44 -4.05
CA PHE A 35 -14.47 2.88 -4.11
C PHE A 35 -13.52 3.64 -3.18
N LYS A 36 -13.55 4.98 -3.17
CA LYS A 36 -12.75 5.79 -2.24
C LYS A 36 -13.07 5.43 -0.79
N LEU A 37 -14.35 5.41 -0.43
CA LEU A 37 -14.80 5.04 0.91
C LEU A 37 -14.37 3.62 1.29
N GLY A 38 -14.48 2.65 0.38
CA GLY A 38 -14.06 1.27 0.62
C GLY A 38 -12.56 1.15 0.91
N VAL A 39 -11.71 1.82 0.11
CA VAL A 39 -10.25 1.77 0.27
C VAL A 39 -9.80 2.53 1.52
N VAL A 40 -10.41 3.69 1.83
CA VAL A 40 -10.14 4.43 3.07
C VAL A 40 -10.56 3.61 4.29
N ALA A 41 -11.72 2.96 4.25
CA ALA A 41 -12.17 2.07 5.32
C ALA A 41 -11.22 0.87 5.50
N ALA A 42 -10.75 0.27 4.40
CA ALA A 42 -9.78 -0.83 4.46
C ALA A 42 -8.44 -0.39 5.07
N THR A 43 -7.96 0.80 4.68
CA THR A 43 -6.71 1.40 5.20
C THR A 43 -6.84 1.75 6.69
N GLY A 44 -7.98 2.32 7.08
CA GLY A 44 -8.31 2.58 8.49
C GLY A 44 -8.39 1.27 9.29
N GLY A 45 -9.01 0.23 8.75
CA GLY A 45 -9.02 -1.10 9.36
C GLY A 45 -7.63 -1.65 9.57
N LEU A 46 -6.74 -1.49 8.58
CA LEU A 46 -5.34 -1.90 8.68
C LEU A 46 -4.59 -1.14 9.79
N PHE A 47 -4.82 0.16 9.88
CA PHE A 47 -4.28 1.02 10.92
C PHE A 47 -4.69 0.52 12.31
N PHE A 48 -5.98 0.17 12.50
CA PHE A 48 -6.44 -0.40 13.76
C PHE A 48 -5.78 -1.74 14.08
N VAL A 49 -5.58 -2.63 13.09
CA VAL A 49 -4.89 -3.91 13.30
C VAL A 49 -3.44 -3.69 13.74
N TYR A 50 -2.73 -2.74 13.13
CA TYR A 50 -1.37 -2.39 13.51
C TYR A 50 -1.32 -1.72 14.89
N LEU A 51 -2.29 -0.86 15.21
CA LEU A 51 -2.42 -0.20 16.51
C LEU A 51 -2.69 -1.22 17.62
N LEU A 52 -3.61 -2.17 17.41
CA LEU A 52 -3.84 -3.28 18.34
C LEU A 52 -2.57 -4.10 18.56
N SER A 53 -1.85 -4.39 17.47
CA SER A 53 -0.61 -5.18 17.54
C SER A 53 0.47 -4.44 18.34
N TRP A 54 0.54 -3.12 18.22
CA TRP A 54 1.46 -2.30 19.00
C TRP A 54 1.10 -2.30 20.50
N ILE A 55 -0.19 -2.15 20.83
CA ILE A 55 -0.68 -2.21 22.22
C ILE A 55 -0.42 -3.59 22.84
N LEU A 56 -0.77 -4.67 22.14
CA LEU A 56 -0.56 -6.05 22.58
C LEU A 56 0.93 -6.39 22.72
N GLY A 57 1.79 -5.73 21.93
CA GLY A 57 3.25 -5.82 22.04
C GLY A 57 3.79 -5.37 23.40
N PHE A 58 3.16 -4.39 24.07
CA PHE A 58 3.54 -4.00 25.43
C PHE A 58 3.28 -5.10 26.46
N PHE A 59 2.36 -6.02 26.18
CA PHE A 59 2.05 -7.18 27.02
C PHE A 59 2.85 -8.43 26.64
N ASN A 60 3.85 -8.30 25.75
CA ASN A 60 4.63 -9.42 25.20
C ASN A 60 3.76 -10.48 24.46
N ILE A 61 2.53 -10.10 24.07
CA ILE A 61 1.63 -10.94 23.29
C ILE A 61 1.92 -10.69 21.81
N ALA A 62 2.72 -11.57 21.20
CA ALA A 62 2.98 -11.51 19.77
C ALA A 62 1.71 -11.91 19.00
N VAL A 63 1.11 -10.98 18.26
CA VAL A 63 -0.05 -11.29 17.40
C VAL A 63 0.39 -12.29 16.32
N PRO A 64 -0.16 -13.52 16.29
CA PRO A 64 0.30 -14.57 15.37
C PRO A 64 0.08 -14.23 13.89
N ILE A 65 -0.87 -13.33 13.60
CA ILE A 65 -1.21 -12.91 12.23
C ILE A 65 -0.04 -12.16 11.56
N ILE A 66 0.80 -11.48 12.35
CA ILE A 66 1.94 -10.69 11.87
C ILE A 66 3.25 -11.50 11.94
N SER A 67 3.40 -12.35 12.96
CA SER A 67 4.65 -13.04 13.32
C SER A 67 4.75 -14.50 12.86
N SER A 68 3.64 -15.14 12.46
CA SER A 68 3.70 -16.52 11.96
C SER A 68 4.01 -16.56 10.45
N ASN A 69 4.98 -17.40 10.07
CA ASN A 69 5.25 -17.84 8.69
C ASN A 69 4.11 -18.72 8.12
N SER A 70 2.88 -18.60 8.64
CA SER A 70 1.70 -19.36 8.25
C SER A 70 1.07 -18.81 6.96
N ASN A 71 0.30 -19.64 6.24
CA ASN A 71 -0.34 -19.28 4.96
C ASN A 71 -1.19 -17.99 5.12
N MET A 72 -1.73 -17.79 6.32
CA MET A 72 -2.51 -16.62 6.70
C MET A 72 -1.71 -15.31 6.66
N GLY A 73 -0.42 -15.33 7.05
CA GLY A 73 0.42 -14.14 7.09
C GLY A 73 0.85 -13.66 5.69
N ILE A 74 0.97 -14.59 4.74
CA ILE A 74 1.22 -14.26 3.31
C ILE A 74 -0.06 -13.71 2.69
N LEU A 75 -1.21 -14.36 2.89
CA LEU A 75 -2.49 -13.90 2.36
C LEU A 75 -2.84 -12.49 2.87
N PHE A 76 -2.58 -12.22 4.15
CA PHE A 76 -2.72 -10.89 4.72
C PHE A 76 -1.79 -9.89 4.03
N SER A 77 -0.50 -10.22 3.84
CA SER A 77 0.46 -9.32 3.19
C SER A 77 0.09 -9.04 1.73
N VAL A 78 -0.44 -10.03 1.00
CA VAL A 78 -1.00 -9.83 -0.35
C VAL A 78 -2.17 -8.86 -0.30
N GLY A 79 -3.10 -9.04 0.64
CA GLY A 79 -4.23 -8.13 0.84
C GLY A 79 -3.78 -6.70 1.13
N VAL A 80 -2.77 -6.52 1.97
CA VAL A 80 -2.19 -5.21 2.27
C VAL A 80 -1.56 -4.57 1.03
N VAL A 81 -0.79 -5.32 0.24
CA VAL A 81 -0.20 -4.81 -1.01
C VAL A 81 -1.28 -4.37 -1.99
N VAL A 82 -2.39 -5.12 -2.09
CA VAL A 82 -3.54 -4.71 -2.92
C VAL A 82 -4.13 -3.41 -2.38
N ILE A 83 -4.40 -3.30 -1.07
CA ILE A 83 -4.94 -2.07 -0.46
C ILE A 83 -4.00 -0.88 -0.71
N ALA A 84 -2.68 -1.04 -0.54
CA ALA A 84 -1.70 0.00 -0.81
C ALA A 84 -1.71 0.42 -2.29
N ALA A 85 -1.83 -0.54 -3.21
CA ALA A 85 -1.95 -0.29 -4.64
C ALA A 85 -3.25 0.49 -4.97
N LEU A 86 -4.36 0.18 -4.30
CA LEU A 86 -5.62 0.92 -4.45
C LEU A 86 -5.54 2.34 -3.85
N ASN A 87 -4.80 2.54 -2.75
CA ASN A 87 -4.56 3.90 -2.22
C ASN A 87 -3.81 4.77 -3.24
N LEU A 88 -2.88 4.18 -4.00
CA LEU A 88 -2.15 4.88 -5.05
C LEU A 88 -3.09 5.40 -6.15
N VAL A 89 -4.15 4.63 -6.48
CA VAL A 89 -5.22 5.09 -7.39
C VAL A 89 -5.99 6.28 -6.80
N LEU A 90 -6.26 6.27 -5.49
CA LEU A 90 -6.89 7.42 -4.83
C LEU A 90 -5.99 8.65 -4.84
N ASP A 91 -4.68 8.49 -4.68
CA ASP A 91 -3.73 9.60 -4.77
C ASP A 91 -3.74 10.22 -6.17
N PHE A 92 -3.80 9.41 -7.22
CA PHE A 92 -3.92 9.91 -8.59
C PHE A 92 -5.22 10.68 -8.80
N ASP A 93 -6.34 10.15 -8.32
CA ASP A 93 -7.65 10.79 -8.42
C ASP A 93 -7.71 12.10 -7.65
N PHE A 94 -7.13 12.15 -6.46
CA PHE A 94 -7.01 13.36 -5.68
C PHE A 94 -6.17 14.43 -6.40
N ILE A 95 -5.06 14.04 -7.04
CA ILE A 95 -4.21 14.96 -7.79
C ILE A 95 -4.91 15.48 -9.05
N GLU A 96 -5.61 14.62 -9.80
CA GLU A 96 -6.37 15.02 -10.98
C GLU A 96 -7.52 15.97 -10.60
N GLU A 97 -8.30 15.64 -9.57
CA GLU A 97 -9.39 16.47 -9.06
C GLU A 97 -8.88 17.81 -8.50
N ALA A 98 -7.72 17.82 -7.82
CA ALA A 98 -7.07 19.05 -7.35
C ALA A 98 -6.58 19.93 -8.51
N SER A 99 -6.02 19.32 -9.57
CA SER A 99 -5.57 20.02 -10.77
C SER A 99 -6.74 20.61 -11.57
N GLU A 100 -7.84 19.86 -11.73
CA GLU A 100 -9.04 20.30 -12.46
C GLU A 100 -9.76 21.45 -11.75
N LYS A 101 -9.76 21.45 -10.41
CA LYS A 101 -10.37 22.53 -9.60
C LYS A 101 -9.51 23.79 -9.53
N GLY A 102 -8.37 23.84 -10.22
CA GLY A 102 -7.46 24.99 -10.22
C GLY A 102 -6.89 25.28 -8.83
N ALA A 103 -6.63 24.23 -8.05
CA ALA A 103 -6.17 24.38 -6.68
C ALA A 103 -4.83 25.17 -6.61
N PRO A 104 -4.65 26.02 -5.58
CA PRO A 104 -3.44 26.83 -5.41
C PRO A 104 -2.17 25.98 -5.32
N SER A 105 -1.03 26.46 -5.84
CA SER A 105 0.26 25.73 -5.97
C SER A 105 0.76 24.98 -4.73
N TYR A 106 0.31 25.32 -3.52
CA TYR A 106 0.68 24.54 -2.33
C TYR A 106 0.02 23.14 -2.30
N MET A 107 -1.16 22.97 -2.91
CA MET A 107 -1.86 21.68 -2.96
C MET A 107 -1.16 20.66 -3.86
N GLU A 108 -0.46 21.10 -4.90
CA GLU A 108 0.36 20.23 -5.75
C GLU A 108 1.45 19.53 -4.93
N TRP A 109 2.09 20.26 -4.01
CA TRP A 109 3.08 19.71 -3.09
C TRP A 109 2.49 18.70 -2.12
N TYR A 110 1.28 18.95 -1.61
CA TYR A 110 0.58 17.99 -0.75
C TYR A 110 0.18 16.72 -1.51
N GLY A 111 -0.30 16.84 -2.74
CA GLY A 111 -0.63 15.71 -3.61
C GLY A 111 0.61 14.87 -3.93
N ALA A 112 1.72 15.51 -4.33
CA ALA A 112 2.99 14.84 -4.59
C ALA A 112 3.56 14.15 -3.33
N PHE A 113 3.44 14.78 -2.16
CA PHE A 113 3.85 14.20 -0.90
C PHE A 113 3.01 12.97 -0.52
N GLY A 114 1.68 13.05 -0.64
CA GLY A 114 0.77 11.92 -0.39
C GLY A 114 1.13 10.72 -1.26
N LEU A 115 1.31 10.95 -2.56
CA LEU A 115 1.71 9.94 -3.52
C LEU A 115 3.06 9.31 -3.16
N LEU A 116 4.05 10.12 -2.74
CA LEU A 116 5.36 9.61 -2.27
C LEU A 116 5.23 8.73 -1.03
N VAL A 117 4.41 9.13 -0.05
CA VAL A 117 4.19 8.35 1.17
C VAL A 117 3.56 7.00 0.83
N THR A 118 2.53 6.99 0.00
CA THR A 118 1.86 5.75 -0.44
C THR A 118 2.80 4.88 -1.26
N LEU A 119 3.65 5.47 -2.10
CA LEU A 119 4.66 4.75 -2.88
C LEU A 119 5.69 4.05 -1.98
N ILE A 120 6.22 4.76 -0.99
CA ILE A 120 7.15 4.20 0.01
C ILE A 120 6.45 3.10 0.81
N TRP A 121 5.20 3.31 1.19
CA TRP A 121 4.43 2.31 1.92
C TRP A 121 4.20 1.03 1.11
N LEU A 122 3.80 1.15 -0.16
CA LEU A 122 3.68 0.02 -1.09
C LEU A 122 5.00 -0.75 -1.21
N TYR A 123 6.13 -0.04 -1.31
CA TYR A 123 7.46 -0.64 -1.35
C TYR A 123 7.75 -1.47 -0.09
N LEU A 124 7.47 -0.92 1.10
CA LEU A 124 7.69 -1.63 2.36
C LEU A 124 6.84 -2.91 2.46
N GLU A 125 5.60 -2.87 1.98
CA GLU A 125 4.71 -4.03 2.02
C GLU A 125 5.08 -5.10 0.99
N ILE A 126 5.51 -4.72 -0.22
CA ILE A 126 6.07 -5.66 -1.19
C ILE A 126 7.34 -6.30 -0.64
N LEU A 127 8.22 -5.52 -0.01
CA LEU A 127 9.43 -6.03 0.63
C LEU A 127 9.08 -7.02 1.74
N ARG A 128 8.09 -6.70 2.59
CA ARG A 128 7.60 -7.59 3.64
C ARG A 128 6.99 -8.88 3.09
N LEU A 129 6.23 -8.79 2.00
CA LEU A 129 5.66 -9.93 1.29
C LEU A 129 6.75 -10.84 0.72
N LEU A 130 7.75 -10.27 0.03
CA LEU A 130 8.87 -11.03 -0.51
C LEU A 130 9.70 -11.66 0.62
N ALA A 131 9.93 -10.94 1.71
CA ALA A 131 10.63 -11.48 2.89
C ALA A 131 9.92 -12.71 3.46
N LYS A 132 8.58 -12.69 3.59
CA LYS A 132 7.79 -13.85 4.05
C LYS A 132 7.82 -15.03 3.07
N LEU A 133 7.79 -14.76 1.76
CA LEU A 133 7.88 -15.80 0.74
C LEU A 133 9.26 -16.47 0.73
N TYR A 134 10.33 -15.70 0.88
CA TYR A 134 11.70 -16.22 0.95
C TYR A 134 11.98 -16.94 2.28
N SER A 135 11.46 -16.44 3.40
CA SER A 135 11.63 -17.08 4.73
C SER A 135 11.00 -18.47 4.84
N ARG A 136 10.16 -18.88 3.88
CA ARG A 136 9.63 -20.26 3.80
C ARG A 136 10.48 -21.21 2.97
N ARG A 137 11.44 -20.68 2.22
CA ARG A 137 12.26 -21.43 1.28
C ARG A 137 13.54 -21.98 1.93
N ASP A 138 13.77 -21.63 3.20
CA ASP A 138 14.75 -22.18 4.15
C ASP A 138 14.01 -22.83 5.33
#